data_AF-A0A1M3NZ96-F1
#
_entry.id   AF-A0A1M3NZ96-F1
#
_cell.length_a   1.000
_cell.length_b   1.000
_cell.length_c   1.000
_cell.angle_alpha   90.00
_cell.angle_beta   90.00
_cell.angle_gamma   90.00
#
_symmetry.space_group_name_H-M   'P 1'
#
loop_
_entity.id
_entity.type
_entity.pdbx_description
1 polymer ?
#
loop_
_entity_poly.entity_id
_entity_poly.type
_entity_poly.pdbx_seq_one_letter_code
_entity_poly.pdbx_strand_id
1 'polypeptide(L)' 'MPSHELDLRHLEAPEPMVRALDAANRLAPGGAVAIVAPRLPRPLLMELAHMGFDAEPEEAQADGSVRVVIRRPDDAETAA' A
#
# COMPACT_ATOMS: atom_id res chain seq x y z
N MET A 1 -2.58 -4.60 -13.42
CA MET A 1 -3.38 -3.38 -13.19
C MET A 1 -3.84 -3.43 -11.74
N PRO A 2 -3.57 -2.43 -10.89
CA PRO A 2 -4.09 -2.40 -9.54
C PRO A 2 -5.63 -2.39 -9.60
N SER A 3 -6.27 -3.29 -8.86
CA SER A 3 -7.74 -3.46 -8.92
C SER A 3 -8.48 -2.35 -8.18
N HIS A 4 -7.79 -1.67 -7.26
CA HIS A 4 -8.34 -0.59 -6.45
C HIS A 4 -7.28 0.51 -6.22
N GLU A 5 -7.72 1.76 -6.20
CA GLU A 5 -6.92 2.91 -5.76
C GLU A 5 -7.58 3.55 -4.54
N LEU A 6 -6.81 3.80 -3.47
CA LEU A 6 -7.28 4.54 -2.29
C LEU A 6 -6.61 5.91 -2.24
N ASP A 7 -7.42 6.96 -2.24
CA ASP A 7 -6.96 8.31 -1.92
C ASP A 7 -6.91 8.51 -0.40
N LEU A 8 -5.70 8.65 0.14
CA LEU A 8 -5.41 8.85 1.56
C LEU A 8 -4.78 10.22 1.82
N ARG A 9 -4.78 11.12 0.84
CA ARG A 9 -4.23 12.49 0.95
C ARG A 9 -4.97 13.34 1.98
N HIS A 10 -6.23 13.00 2.22
CA HIS A 10 -7.13 13.68 3.14
C HIS A 10 -6.89 13.31 4.61
N LEU A 11 -6.04 12.30 4.89
CA LEU A 11 -5.89 11.73 6.22
C LEU A 11 -4.59 12.20 6.88
N GLU A 12 -4.71 12.65 8.12
CA GLU A 12 -3.57 12.95 8.98
C GLU A 12 -2.92 11.67 9.50
N ALA A 13 -1.59 11.68 9.68
CA ALA A 13 -0.90 10.52 10.25
C ALA A 13 -1.39 10.30 11.69
N PRO A 14 -1.75 9.06 12.09
CA PRO A 14 -1.42 7.77 11.46
C PRO A 14 -2.53 7.10 10.62
N GLU A 15 -3.68 7.73 10.42
CA GLU A 15 -4.81 7.14 9.67
C GLU A 15 -4.52 6.61 8.24
N PRO A 16 -3.70 7.26 7.39
CA PRO A 16 -3.38 6.71 6.07
C PRO A 16 -2.66 5.36 6.17
N MET A 17 -1.87 5.14 7.23
CA MET A 17 -1.19 3.86 7.45
C MET A 17 -2.21 2.75 7.72
N VAL A 18 -3.14 3.00 8.63
CA VAL A 18 -4.16 2.03 9.04
C VAL A 18 -5.07 1.68 7.87
N ARG A 19 -5.47 2.68 7.06
CA ARG A 19 -6.33 2.47 5.90
C ARG A 19 -5.64 1.67 4.79
N ALA A 20 -4.39 2.00 4.49
CA ALA A 20 -3.62 1.25 3.49
C ALA A 20 -3.36 -0.19 3.94
N LEU A 21 -3.07 -0.41 5.23
CA LEU A 21 -2.90 -1.74 5.79
C LEU A 21 -4.20 -2.55 5.75
N ASP A 22 -5.34 -1.96 6.13
CA ASP A 22 -6.66 -2.60 6.03
C ASP A 22 -7.00 -2.97 4.57
N ALA A 23 -6.72 -2.06 3.63
CA ALA A 23 -6.93 -2.29 2.20
C ALA A 23 -6.01 -3.41 1.66
N ALA A 24 -4.73 -3.41 2.04
CA ALA A 24 -3.78 -4.46 1.66
C ALA A 24 -4.18 -5.82 2.26
N ASN A 25 -4.69 -5.85 3.50
CA ASN A 25 -5.17 -7.07 4.15
C ASN A 25 -6.46 -7.61 3.50
N ARG A 26 -7.31 -6.71 2.97
CA ARG A 26 -8.49 -7.07 2.18
C ARG A 26 -8.16 -7.54 0.76
N LEU A 27 -6.95 -7.34 0.25
CA LEU A 27 -6.57 -7.83 -1.07
C LEU A 27 -6.55 -9.35 -1.09
N ALA A 28 -7.11 -9.93 -2.14
CA ALA A 28 -6.90 -11.34 -2.46
C ALA A 28 -5.41 -11.62 -2.76
N PRO A 29 -4.94 -12.86 -2.54
CA PRO A 29 -3.62 -13.28 -3.02
C PRO A 29 -3.43 -12.96 -4.50
N GLY A 30 -2.25 -12.44 -4.85
CA GLY A 30 -1.94 -11.95 -6.20
C GLY A 30 -2.59 -10.60 -6.56
N GLY A 31 -3.35 -10.01 -5.64
CA GLY A 31 -3.97 -8.70 -5.80
C GLY A 31 -2.99 -7.54 -5.66
N ALA A 32 -3.34 -6.39 -6.26
CA ALA A 32 -2.59 -5.15 -6.10
C ALA A 32 -3.53 -3.97 -5.85
N VAL A 33 -3.12 -3.07 -4.95
CA VAL A 33 -3.80 -1.82 -4.63
C VAL A 33 -2.84 -0.65 -4.80
N ALA A 34 -3.29 0.44 -5.38
CA ALA A 34 -2.58 1.70 -5.35
C ALA A 34 -3.10 2.55 -4.19
N ILE A 35 -2.22 3.22 -3.46
CA ILE A 35 -2.60 4.21 -2.45
C ILE A 35 -1.97 5.55 -2.79
N VAL A 36 -2.67 6.65 -2.58
CA VAL A 36 -2.14 7.99 -2.75
C VAL A 36 -2.07 8.65 -1.37
N ALA A 37 -0.86 8.84 -0.87
CA ALA A 37 -0.60 9.44 0.44
C ALA A 37 -0.11 10.88 0.28
N PRO A 38 -0.35 11.78 1.24
CA PRO A 38 0.14 13.16 1.17
C PRO A 38 1.66 13.27 1.35
N ARG A 39 2.31 12.21 1.85
CA ARG A 39 3.77 12.06 2.00
C ARG A 39 4.15 10.58 2.04
N LEU A 40 5.41 10.27 1.75
CA LEU A 40 5.92 8.89 1.78
C LEU A 40 5.72 8.24 3.17
N PRO A 41 4.86 7.20 3.28
CA PRO A 41 4.59 6.54 4.54
C PRO A 41 5.66 5.47 4.82
N ARG A 42 6.86 5.91 5.22
CA ARG A 42 7.98 5.02 5.61
C ARG A 42 7.59 3.87 6.55
N PRO A 43 6.80 4.07 7.64
CA PRO A 43 6.44 2.96 8.53
C PRO A 43 5.52 1.95 7.84
N LEU A 44 4.65 2.38 6.93
CA LEU A 44 3.81 1.46 6.15
C LEU A 44 4.67 0.54 5.28
N LEU A 45 5.67 1.09 4.59
CA LEU A 45 6.58 0.29 3.75
C LEU A 45 7.33 -0.75 4.58
N MET A 46 7.73 -0.40 5.80
CA MET A 46 8.38 -1.33 6.73
C MET A 46 7.43 -2.46 7.15
N GLU A 47 6.20 -2.14 7.53
CA GLU A 47 5.20 -3.15 7.92
C GLU A 47 4.82 -4.06 6.76
N LEU A 48 4.64 -3.50 5.56
CA LEU A 48 4.40 -4.26 4.34
C LEU A 48 5.56 -5.22 4.05
N ALA A 49 6.80 -4.74 4.13
CA ALA A 49 7.98 -5.58 3.98
C ALA A 49 8.06 -6.68 5.06
N HIS A 50 7.70 -6.40 6.32
CA HIS A 50 7.65 -7.40 7.39
C HIS A 50 6.63 -8.50 7.14
N MET A 51 5.49 -8.16 6.54
CA MET A 51 4.45 -9.13 6.20
C MET A 51 4.70 -9.81 4.84
N GLY A 52 5.78 -9.45 4.12
CA GLY A 52 6.10 -9.99 2.80
C GLY A 52 5.32 -9.38 1.64
N PHE A 53 4.64 -8.25 1.85
CA PHE A 53 4.02 -7.48 0.77
C PHE A 53 5.05 -6.62 0.04
N ASP A 54 4.91 -6.52 -1.27
CA ASP A 54 5.73 -5.64 -2.10
C ASP A 54 5.08 -4.25 -2.13
N ALA A 55 5.83 -3.21 -1.78
CA ALA A 55 5.31 -1.84 -1.74
C ALA A 55 6.25 -0.89 -2.48
N GLU A 56 5.84 -0.49 -3.68
CA GLU A 56 6.63 0.32 -4.60
C GLU A 56 6.10 1.76 -4.59
N PRO A 57 6.78 2.71 -3.91
CA PRO A 57 6.43 4.12 -4.02
C PRO A 57 6.81 4.64 -5.41
N GLU A 58 5.84 5.24 -6.09
CA GLU A 58 6.04 5.98 -7.32
C GLU A 58 6.51 7.43 -7.04
N GLU A 59 6.78 8.15 -8.12
CA GLU A 59 7.20 9.55 -8.08
C GLU A 59 6.17 10.42 -7.36
N ALA A 60 6.68 11.42 -6.63
CA ALA A 60 5.82 12.43 -6.01
C ALA A 60 5.08 13.21 -7.10
N GLN A 61 3.77 13.30 -6.98
CA GLN A 61 2.93 14.08 -7.87
C GLN A 61 3.19 15.58 -7.65
N ALA A 62 2.81 16.40 -8.63
CA ALA A 62 2.94 17.86 -8.57
C ALA A 62 2.25 18.50 -7.35
N ASP A 63 1.27 17.81 -6.76
CA ASP A 63 0.53 18.18 -5.55
C ASP A 63 1.30 17.92 -4.24
N GLY A 64 2.49 17.30 -4.30
CA GLY A 64 3.26 16.87 -3.13
C GLY A 64 2.86 15.51 -2.58
N SER A 65 1.77 14.93 -3.08
CA SER A 65 1.35 13.56 -2.75
C SER A 65 2.25 12.51 -3.39
N VAL A 66 2.40 11.36 -2.73
CA VAL A 66 3.15 10.19 -3.21
C VAL A 66 2.19 9.04 -3.44
N ARG A 67 2.27 8.42 -4.61
CA ARG A 67 1.53 7.19 -4.91
C ARG A 67 2.37 5.98 -4.53
N VAL A 68 1.78 4.96 -3.94
CA VAL A 68 2.46 3.71 -3.57
C VAL A 68 1.63 2.55 -4.09
N VAL A 69 2.25 1.67 -4.87
CA VAL A 69 1.62 0.46 -5.37
C VAL A 69 1.99 -0.68 -4.44
N ILE A 70 1.00 -1.23 -3.77
CA ILE A 70 1.15 -2.38 -2.88
C ILE A 70 0.68 -3.61 -3.65
N ARG A 71 1.54 -4.62 -3.74
CA ARG A 71 1.28 -5.90 -4.37
C ARG A 71 1.33 -6.99 -3.31
N ARG A 72 0.23 -7.73 -3.19
CA ARG A 72 0.18 -8.94 -2.38
C ARG A 72 0.79 -10.09 -3.19
N PRO A 73 1.86 -10.75 -2.70
CA PRO A 73 2.30 -11.99 -3.31
C PRO A 73 1.16 -13.01 -3.26
N ASP A 74 1.06 -13.84 -4.29
CA ASP A 74 0.11 -14.94 -4.28
C ASP A 74 0.47 -15.87 -3.11
N ASP A 75 -0.49 -16.16 -2.22
CA ASP A 75 -0.33 -17.01 -1.03
C ASP A 75 -0.15 -18.49 -1.42
N ALA A 76 0.43 -18.77 -2.59
CA ALA A 76 0.71 -20.11 -3.08
C ALA A 76 1.87 -20.78 -2.30
N GLU A 77 2.55 -20.08 -1.38
CA GLU A 77 3.69 -20.62 -0.66
C GLU A 77 3.67 -20.34 0.85
N THR A 78 2.56 -20.64 1.53
CA THR A 78 2.60 -21.06 2.96
C THR A 78 1.62 -22.20 3.18
N ALA A 79 1.89 -23.31 2.48
CA ALA A 79 1.45 -24.64 2.86
C ALA A 79 2.41 -25.67 2.24
N ALA A 80 3.62 -25.78 2.78
CA ALA A 80 4.50 -26.93 2.56
C ALA A 80 5.28 -27.24 3.83
#